data_AF-Q94KV4-F1
#
_entry.id   AF-Q94KV4-F1
#
_cell.length_a   1.000
_cell.length_b   1.000
_cell.length_c   1.000
_cell.angle_alpha   90.00
_cell.angle_beta   90.00
_cell.angle_gamma   90.00
#
_symmetry.space_group_name_H-M   'P 1'
#
loop_
_entity.id
_entity.type
_entity.pdbx_description
1 polymer ?
#
loop_
_entity_poly.entity_id
_entity_poly.type
_entity_poly.pdbx_seq_one_letter_code
_entity_poly.pdbx_strand_id
1 'polypeptide(L)'
;MAVGDKFTMALAHTLNLDGTPDTGYYIQGARKTLADKYEYIMHGKLYKISEEGSGKAVKAEIYVSYGGLLMMLKGDPSHVSHFELDQRLFLLIRKL
;
A
#
# COMPACT_ATOMS: atom_id res chain seq x y z
N MET A 1 8.65 7.39 14.45
CA MET A 1 8.82 5.93 14.61
C MET A 1 10.19 5.73 15.22
N ALA A 2 10.29 5.03 16.34
CA ALA A 2 11.54 4.66 16.97
C ALA A 2 11.80 3.16 16.81
N VAL A 3 13.03 2.72 17.04
CA VAL A 3 13.35 1.30 17.09
C VAL A 3 12.53 0.65 18.22
N GLY A 4 11.80 -0.42 17.88
CA GLY A 4 10.91 -1.11 18.80
C GLY A 4 9.44 -0.65 18.78
N ASP A 5 9.12 0.46 18.11
CA ASP A 5 7.73 0.87 17.91
C ASP A 5 6.97 -0.19 17.12
N LYS A 6 5.77 -0.53 17.59
CA LYS A 6 4.81 -1.31 16.82
C LYS A 6 3.90 -0.35 16.05
N PHE A 7 3.55 -0.74 14.83
CA PHE A 7 2.66 0.03 13.99
C PHE A 7 1.77 -0.90 13.18
N THR A 8 0.61 -0.39 12.77
CA THR A 8 -0.23 -1.03 11.76
C THR A 8 0.04 -0.37 10.42
N MET A 9 0.18 -1.17 9.38
CA MET A 9 0.30 -0.71 8.00
C MET A 9 -0.82 -1.34 7.17
N ALA A 10 -1.47 -0.54 6.32
CA ALA A 10 -2.46 -0.99 5.36
C ALA A 10 -2.13 -0.45 3.97
N LEU A 11 -2.48 -1.24 2.95
CA LEU A 11 -2.50 -0.82 1.55
C LEU A 11 -3.95 -0.75 1.08
N ALA A 12 -4.31 0.30 0.37
CA ALA A 12 -5.66 0.48 -0.17
C ALA A 12 -5.62 1.07 -1.58
N HIS A 13 -6.59 0.72 -2.43
CA HIS A 13 -6.75 1.30 -3.76
C HIS A 13 -7.60 2.59 -3.76
N THR A 14 -8.29 2.88 -2.66
CA THR A 14 -9.14 4.05 -2.48
C THR A 14 -9.19 4.46 -1.01
N LEU A 15 -9.41 5.75 -0.74
CA LEU A 15 -9.67 6.28 0.60
C LEU A 15 -11.18 6.37 0.91
N ASN A 16 -12.03 6.13 -0.08
CA ASN A 16 -13.47 6.16 0.10
C ASN A 16 -13.92 4.97 0.95
N LEU A 17 -14.65 5.25 2.03
CA LEU A 17 -15.09 4.23 2.99
C LEU A 17 -16.13 3.25 2.40
N ASP A 18 -16.81 3.64 1.33
CA ASP A 18 -17.77 2.83 0.59
C ASP A 18 -17.10 1.96 -0.49
N GLY A 19 -15.78 2.04 -0.66
CA GLY A 19 -15.03 1.30 -1.66
C GLY A 19 -15.12 1.87 -3.09
N THR A 20 -15.75 3.04 -3.28
CA THR A 20 -15.77 3.68 -4.60
C THR A 20 -14.34 3.97 -5.09
N PRO A 21 -14.03 3.74 -6.37
CA PRO A 21 -12.67 3.93 -6.91
C PRO A 21 -12.13 5.34 -6.68
N ASP A 22 -10.81 5.45 -6.54
CA ASP A 22 -10.13 6.74 -6.47
C ASP A 22 -10.24 7.48 -7.82
N THR A 23 -10.53 8.78 -7.75
CA THR A 23 -10.69 9.63 -8.95
C THR A 23 -9.36 10.17 -9.47
N GLY A 24 -8.27 9.99 -8.73
CA GLY A 24 -6.96 10.57 -9.01
C GLY A 24 -6.80 12.03 -8.60
N TYR A 25 -7.86 12.67 -8.11
CA TYR A 25 -7.84 14.06 -7.63
C TYR A 25 -7.99 14.10 -6.12
N TYR A 26 -7.11 14.86 -5.47
CA TYR A 26 -7.27 15.16 -4.06
C TYR A 26 -8.41 16.17 -3.88
N ILE A 27 -9.53 15.70 -3.34
CA ILE A 27 -10.68 16.55 -3.03
C ILE A 27 -10.61 16.91 -1.54
N GLN A 28 -10.27 18.17 -1.27
CA GLN A 28 -10.27 18.70 0.08
C GLN A 28 -11.72 18.94 0.52
N GLY A 29 -12.19 18.25 1.57
CA GLY A 29 -13.58 18.38 2.02
C GLY A 29 -13.90 17.65 3.32
N ALA A 30 -15.09 17.92 3.87
CA ALA A 30 -15.57 17.44 5.17
C ALA A 30 -16.04 15.97 5.21
N ARG A 31 -15.79 15.19 4.15
CA ARG A 31 -16.20 13.77 4.11
C ARG A 31 -15.18 12.94 4.87
N LYS A 32 -15.67 12.12 5.80
CA LYS A 32 -14.83 11.15 6.51
C LYS A 32 -14.25 10.12 5.54
N THR A 33 -12.96 9.88 5.62
CA THR A 33 -12.22 8.96 4.75
C THR A 33 -11.52 7.87 5.57
N LEU A 34 -10.94 6.89 4.87
CA LEU A 34 -10.07 5.90 5.50
C LEU A 34 -8.84 6.54 6.16
N ALA A 35 -8.32 7.63 5.58
CA ALA A 35 -7.14 8.34 6.06
C ALA A 35 -7.32 8.89 7.48
N ASP A 36 -8.54 9.25 7.89
CA ASP A 36 -8.82 9.79 9.23
C ASP A 36 -8.54 8.79 10.38
N LYS A 37 -8.35 7.51 10.06
CA LYS A 37 -8.00 6.46 11.04
C LYS A 37 -6.49 6.23 11.18
N TYR A 38 -5.68 6.93 10.39
CA TYR A 38 -4.24 6.74 10.29
C TYR A 38 -3.49 8.05 10.47
N GLU A 39 -2.21 7.96 10.83
CA GLU A 39 -1.37 9.12 11.17
C GLU A 39 -0.47 9.52 10.00
N TYR A 40 -0.18 8.58 9.10
CA TYR A 40 0.70 8.78 7.97
C TYR A 40 0.11 8.13 6.73
N ILE A 41 0.02 8.92 5.65
CA ILE A 41 -0.59 8.49 4.39
C ILE A 41 0.34 8.88 3.23
N MET A 42 0.58 7.96 2.30
CA MET A 42 1.24 8.25 1.03
C MET A 42 0.44 7.69 -0.14
N HIS A 43 0.51 8.35 -1.29
CA HIS A 43 -0.08 7.87 -2.54
C HIS A 43 1.04 7.59 -3.55
N GLY A 44 1.00 6.42 -4.16
CA GLY A 44 2.09 5.92 -5.00
C GLY A 44 1.61 4.93 -6.06
N LYS A 45 2.56 4.44 -6.85
CA LYS A 45 2.30 3.50 -7.94
C LYS A 45 3.14 2.24 -7.78
N LEU A 46 2.50 1.08 -7.92
CA LEU A 46 3.22 -0.18 -8.03
C LEU A 46 3.92 -0.21 -9.39
N TYR A 47 5.25 -0.33 -9.40
CA TYR A 47 6.04 -0.25 -10.64
C TYR A 47 6.79 -1.55 -10.97
N LYS A 48 6.85 -2.51 -10.05
CA LYS A 48 7.46 -3.82 -10.31
C LYS A 48 6.86 -4.90 -9.41
N ILE A 49 6.59 -6.05 -10.00
CA ILE A 49 6.30 -7.31 -9.31
C ILE A 49 7.38 -8.30 -9.73
N SER A 50 7.95 -9.03 -8.80
CA SER A 50 8.90 -10.11 -9.09
C SER A 50 8.68 -11.30 -8.18
N GLU A 51 9.18 -12.45 -8.61
CA GLU A 51 9.23 -13.66 -7.82
C GLU A 51 10.70 -14.04 -7.60
N GLU A 52 11.02 -14.50 -6.39
CA GLU A 52 12.34 -15.01 -6.04
C GLU A 52 12.23 -16.43 -5.47
N GLY A 53 13.14 -17.31 -5.89
CA GLY A 53 13.21 -18.70 -5.42
C GLY A 53 12.63 -19.70 -6.42
N SER A 54 12.50 -20.95 -5.99
CA SER A 54 11.96 -22.05 -6.80
C SER A 54 11.16 -23.04 -5.97
N GLY A 55 10.18 -23.70 -6.62
CA GLY A 55 9.33 -24.70 -5.99
C GLY A 55 8.51 -24.15 -4.82
N LYS A 56 8.56 -24.84 -3.66
CA LYS A 56 7.81 -24.45 -2.46
C LYS A 56 8.38 -23.22 -1.71
N ALA A 57 9.56 -22.74 -2.13
CA ALA A 57 10.24 -21.61 -1.49
C ALA A 57 10.01 -20.27 -2.21
N VAL A 58 9.16 -20.23 -3.25
CA VAL A 58 8.90 -19.00 -4.00
C VAL A 58 8.31 -17.93 -3.07
N LYS A 59 8.91 -16.75 -3.14
CA LYS A 59 8.44 -15.52 -2.49
C LYS A 59 8.13 -14.51 -3.57
N ALA A 60 7.02 -13.80 -3.42
CA ALA A 60 6.68 -12.70 -4.29
C ALA A 60 7.10 -11.38 -3.64
N GLU A 61 7.55 -10.46 -4.48
CA GLU A 61 8.02 -9.14 -4.11
C GLU A 61 7.25 -8.08 -4.89
N ILE A 62 6.72 -7.09 -4.18
CA ILE A 62 6.08 -5.92 -4.78
C ILE A 62 6.88 -4.66 -4.47
N TYR A 63 7.04 -3.83 -5.48
CA TYR A 63 7.78 -2.58 -5.40
C TYR A 63 6.85 -1.41 -5.72
N VAL A 64 6.77 -0.47 -4.80
CA VAL A 64 5.90 0.71 -4.90
C VAL A 64 6.73 1.97 -4.74
N SER A 65 6.47 2.96 -5.59
CA SER A 65 7.07 4.29 -5.51
C SER A 65 6.03 5.31 -5.10
N TYR A 66 6.28 6.01 -4.00
CA TYR A 66 5.46 7.08 -3.45
C TYR A 66 6.11 8.44 -3.74
N GLY A 67 6.21 8.80 -5.03
CA GLY A 67 6.85 10.04 -5.46
C GLY A 67 8.37 10.05 -5.26
N GLY A 68 9.04 8.90 -5.40
CA GLY A 68 10.49 8.76 -5.20
C GLY A 68 10.86 8.06 -3.89
N LEU A 69 9.93 7.96 -2.94
CA LEU A 69 10.09 7.12 -1.76
C LEU A 69 9.75 5.67 -2.12
N LEU A 70 10.74 4.78 -2.01
CA LEU A 70 10.62 3.39 -2.44
C LEU A 70 10.22 2.47 -1.30
N MET A 71 9.32 1.52 -1.59
CA MET A 71 8.93 0.43 -0.71
C MET A 71 9.08 -0.90 -1.45
N MET A 72 9.62 -1.91 -0.76
CA MET A 72 9.60 -3.31 -1.19
C MET A 72 8.92 -4.14 -0.10
N LEU A 73 7.90 -4.91 -0.47
CA LEU A 73 7.27 -5.91 0.40
C LEU A 73 7.48 -7.29 -0.19
N LYS A 74 7.89 -8.22 0.66
CA LYS A 74 8.18 -9.61 0.31
C LYS A 74 7.32 -10.55 1.15
N GLY A 75 6.71 -11.53 0.51
CA GLY A 75 5.80 -12.42 1.20
C GLY A 75 5.42 -13.66 0.42
N ASP A 76 4.39 -14.32 0.93
CA ASP A 76 3.76 -15.45 0.24
C ASP A 76 3.07 -14.96 -1.06
N PRO A 77 3.30 -15.64 -2.21
CA PRO A 77 2.70 -15.28 -3.49
C PRO A 77 1.17 -15.15 -3.49
N SER A 78 0.48 -15.89 -2.62
CA SER A 78 -0.99 -15.81 -2.50
C SER A 78 -1.48 -14.39 -2.22
N HIS A 79 -0.75 -13.61 -1.42
CA HIS A 79 -1.11 -12.21 -1.12
C HIS A 79 -0.81 -11.25 -2.26
N VAL A 80 0.19 -11.57 -3.10
CA VAL A 80 0.59 -10.71 -4.22
C VAL A 80 -0.36 -10.83 -5.41
N SER A 81 -1.11 -11.93 -5.51
CA SER A 81 -2.11 -12.15 -6.56
C SER A 81 -3.20 -11.06 -6.66
N HIS A 82 -3.39 -10.27 -5.60
CA HIS A 82 -4.34 -9.15 -5.58
C HIS A 82 -3.78 -7.83 -6.10
N PHE A 83 -2.50 -7.78 -6.47
CA PHE A 83 -1.81 -6.57 -6.89
C PHE A 83 -1.50 -6.63 -8.39
N GLU A 84 -1.80 -5.53 -9.10
CA GLU A 84 -1.51 -5.35 -10.51
C GLU A 84 -0.40 -4.31 -10.75
N LEU A 85 0.33 -4.47 -11.87
CA LEU A 85 1.32 -3.49 -12.30
C LEU A 85 0.62 -2.15 -12.63
N ASP A 86 1.31 -1.04 -12.38
CA ASP A 86 0.83 0.34 -12.59
C ASP A 86 -0.38 0.77 -11.77
N GLN A 87 -0.91 -0.10 -10.90
CA GLN A 87 -1.98 0.27 -9.99
C GLN A 87 -1.52 1.35 -9.00
N ARG A 88 -2.46 2.22 -8.64
CA ARG A 88 -2.26 3.25 -7.61
C ARG A 88 -2.62 2.69 -6.24
N LEU A 89 -1.78 2.98 -5.27
CA LEU A 89 -1.92 2.50 -3.90
C LEU A 89 -1.73 3.63 -2.90
N PHE A 90 -2.57 3.62 -1.88
CA PHE A 90 -2.39 4.38 -0.66
C PHE A 90 -1.68 3.51 0.38
N LEU A 91 -0.55 3.99 0.90
CA LEU A 91 0.05 3.48 2.13
C LEU A 91 -0.59 4.20 3.31
N LEU A 92 -1.09 3.46 4.29
CA LEU A 92 -1.63 4.04 5.52
C LEU A 92 -0.92 3.41 6.72
N ILE A 93 -0.36 4.25 7.60
CA ILE A 93 0.35 3.83 8.81
C ILE A 93 -0.21 4.56 10.02
N ARG A 94 -0.37 3.82 11.12
CA ARG A 94 -0.64 4.35 12.45
C ARG A 94 0.19 3.61 13.48
N LYS A 95 0.63 4.31 14.51
CA LYS A 95 1.24 3.66 15.66
C LYS A 95 0.21 2.80 16.41
N LEU A 96 0.73 1.79 17.09
CA LEU A 96 -0.01 0.94 18.03
C LEU A 96 0.22 1.39 19.46
#